data_AF-A0A6S7JBE9-F1
#
_entry.id   AF-A0A6S7JBE9-F1
#
_cell.length_a   1.000
_cell.length_b   1.000
_cell.length_c   1.000
_cell.angle_alpha   90.00
_cell.angle_beta   90.00
_cell.angle_gamma   90.00
#
_symmetry.space_group_name_H-M   'P 1'
#
loop_
_entity.id
_entity.type
_entity.pdbx_description
1 polymer ?
#
loop_
_entity_poly.entity_id
_entity_poly.type
_entity_poly.pdbx_seq_one_letter_code
_entity_poly.pdbx_strand_id
1 'polypeptide(L)'
;MPLYAVFIDLTKAFDTVSREALWKILLKLGCPTKFVNVLKQLHEGIQARVCSEGQFSDSFPINNGVKQGCVVAPILFILFFGAMLKDCLDGNDKGIRVNFRTNGGLFNLQRLRAKTKIREQLVRELLFADDCGIFPHSVEDLQSLMDSFANASRRFDLTISIKKTEVLCQPPPGVLLDKPSIIVNGQKLKTTKTFPYLGSTISDDAQLDHEIERRIAKASSSFGRLKDRVWKSHDIKLETKIGLFKAVVISTLLYGGETWTLYARHIKKLEVFQQRSLRSIMRVNWEEKTPHSEVLERAKCCSIESILKKRQLQWAGHIVRMDDERLPKILLYGELQQGNRMVGRPRKRTSHYRQQTIQSMPSSLAANYSISPTFITQGVAMDSMHARALPELHARGIHSTIRKPLIWLITTVNNMLTSKASLLQQNITWTNCKLSLTLNL
;
A
#
# COMPACT_ATOMS: atom_id res chain seq x y z
N MET A 1 18.85 -0.67 11.24
CA MET A 1 18.60 0.73 10.89
C MET A 1 17.17 1.08 11.27
N PRO A 2 16.95 2.22 11.94
CA PRO A 2 15.62 2.77 12.19
C PRO A 2 14.92 3.14 10.89
N LEU A 3 13.59 3.17 10.94
CA LEU A 3 12.77 3.80 9.92
C LEU A 3 11.87 4.81 10.61
N TYR A 4 11.87 6.03 10.09
CA TYR A 4 10.88 7.03 10.47
C TYR A 4 9.88 7.20 9.33
N ALA A 5 8.64 7.46 9.69
CA ALA A 5 7.56 7.76 8.77
C ALA A 5 6.77 8.94 9.33
N VAL A 6 6.38 9.86 8.46
CA VAL A 6 5.38 10.87 8.78
C VAL A 6 4.24 10.75 7.78
N PHE A 7 3.02 10.70 8.31
CA PHE A 7 1.80 10.66 7.52
C PHE A 7 1.14 12.02 7.64
N ILE A 8 1.20 12.78 6.55
CA ILE A 8 0.77 14.16 6.46
C ILE A 8 -0.67 14.20 5.93
N ASP A 9 -1.52 14.97 6.61
CA ASP A 9 -2.89 15.29 6.19
C ASP A 9 -2.97 16.80 5.93
N LEU A 10 -3.57 17.18 4.80
CA LEU A 10 -3.81 18.56 4.44
C LEU A 10 -5.23 18.99 4.80
N THR A 11 -5.36 20.17 5.40
CA THR A 11 -6.66 20.72 5.79
C THR A 11 -7.40 21.20 4.55
N LYS A 12 -8.55 20.59 4.26
CA LYS A 12 -9.44 20.97 3.14
C LYS A 12 -8.66 21.08 1.81
N ALA A 13 -7.90 20.04 1.48
CA ALA A 13 -6.91 20.09 0.40
C ALA A 13 -7.50 20.52 -0.96
N PHE A 14 -8.71 20.06 -1.30
CA PHE A 14 -9.39 20.44 -2.55
C PHE A 14 -9.89 21.89 -2.52
N ASP A 15 -10.36 22.37 -1.38
CA ASP A 15 -11.00 23.70 -1.24
C ASP A 15 -9.97 24.84 -1.13
N THR A 16 -8.73 24.50 -0.76
CA THR A 16 -7.63 25.44 -0.51
C THR A 16 -6.73 25.69 -1.71
N VAL A 17 -6.84 24.89 -2.78
CA VAL A 17 -6.02 25.05 -3.98
C VAL A 17 -6.12 26.47 -4.54
N SER A 18 -5.00 27.17 -4.64
CA SER A 18 -4.93 28.46 -5.31
C SER A 18 -5.13 28.27 -6.82
N ARG A 19 -6.25 28.80 -7.35
CA ARG A 19 -6.61 28.68 -8.77
C ARG A 19 -5.58 29.38 -9.66
N GLU A 20 -5.13 30.56 -9.25
CA GLU A 20 -4.13 31.32 -10.00
C GLU A 20 -2.82 30.53 -10.15
N ALA A 21 -2.33 29.95 -9.05
CA ALA A 21 -1.14 29.11 -9.06
C ALA A 21 -1.38 27.84 -9.89
N LEU A 22 -2.55 27.19 -9.78
CA LEU A 22 -2.91 26.02 -10.58
C LEU A 22 -2.83 26.31 -12.09
N TRP A 23 -3.37 27.44 -12.55
CA TRP A 23 -3.31 27.80 -13.98
C TRP A 23 -1.88 28.01 -14.46
N LYS A 24 -1.04 28.67 -13.66
CA LYS A 24 0.39 28.85 -13.94
C LYS A 24 1.11 27.49 -14.00
N ILE A 25 0.79 26.57 -13.10
CA ILE A 25 1.36 25.21 -13.07
C ILE A 25 0.98 24.44 -14.34
N LEU A 26 -0.29 24.44 -14.75
CA LEU A 26 -0.73 23.75 -15.96
C LEU A 26 -0.03 24.26 -17.21
N LEU A 27 0.13 25.58 -17.34
CA LEU A 27 0.88 26.18 -18.45
C LEU A 27 2.36 25.76 -18.44
N LYS A 28 3.01 25.75 -17.26
CA LYS A 28 4.39 25.27 -17.10
C LYS A 28 4.56 23.78 -17.42
N LEU A 29 3.52 22.97 -17.18
CA LEU A 29 3.49 21.55 -17.56
C LEU A 29 3.24 21.33 -19.07
N GLY A 30 3.04 22.40 -19.84
CA GLY A 30 2.83 22.34 -21.28
C GLY A 30 1.38 22.14 -21.71
N CYS A 31 0.40 22.33 -20.81
CA CYS A 31 -1.01 22.27 -21.20
C CYS A 31 -1.34 23.43 -22.17
N PRO A 32 -2.01 23.17 -23.31
CA PRO A 32 -2.38 24.21 -24.26
C PRO A 32 -3.25 25.30 -23.62
N THR A 33 -2.99 26.56 -23.95
CA THR A 33 -3.71 27.72 -23.39
C THR A 33 -5.22 27.61 -23.56
N LYS A 34 -5.68 27.10 -24.72
CA LYS A 34 -7.12 26.87 -24.98
C LYS A 34 -7.74 25.93 -23.93
N PHE A 35 -7.03 24.86 -23.56
CA PHE A 35 -7.50 23.91 -22.54
C PHE A 35 -7.54 24.54 -21.15
N VAL A 36 -6.49 25.30 -20.78
CA VAL A 36 -6.46 26.01 -19.49
C VAL A 36 -7.59 27.04 -19.40
N ASN A 37 -7.93 27.73 -20.49
CA ASN A 37 -9.04 28.69 -20.52
C ASN A 37 -10.40 28.02 -20.32
N VAL A 38 -10.62 26.81 -20.87
CA VAL A 38 -11.84 26.04 -20.58
C VAL A 38 -11.92 25.68 -19.09
N LEU A 39 -10.80 25.27 -18.49
CA LEU A 39 -10.75 24.96 -17.05
C LEU A 39 -11.00 26.20 -16.18
N LYS A 40 -10.49 27.37 -16.59
CA LYS A 40 -10.79 28.65 -15.93
C LYS A 40 -12.28 28.96 -15.95
N GLN A 41 -12.90 28.90 -17.13
CA GLN A 41 -14.34 29.15 -17.28
C GLN A 41 -15.20 28.20 -16.43
N LEU A 42 -14.76 26.94 -16.25
CA LEU A 42 -15.45 25.99 -15.38
C LEU A 42 -15.39 26.36 -13.89
N HIS A 43 -14.38 27.13 -13.47
CA HIS A 43 -14.14 27.49 -12.08
C HIS A 43 -14.45 28.96 -11.75
N GLU A 44 -14.55 29.84 -12.74
CA GLU A 44 -14.88 31.26 -12.57
C GLU A 44 -16.38 31.47 -12.28
N GLY A 45 -16.71 32.50 -11.51
CA GLY A 45 -18.10 32.88 -11.21
C GLY A 45 -18.90 31.87 -10.37
N ILE A 46 -18.25 30.86 -9.79
CA ILE A 46 -18.95 29.86 -8.96
C ILE A 46 -19.51 30.53 -7.70
N GLN A 47 -20.80 30.28 -7.48
CA GLN A 47 -21.55 30.66 -6.29
C GLN A 47 -22.07 29.40 -5.59
N ALA A 48 -22.08 29.40 -4.26
CA ALA A 48 -22.63 28.31 -3.46
C ALA A 48 -23.67 28.81 -2.46
N ARG A 49 -24.56 27.90 -2.07
CA ARG A 49 -25.56 28.06 -1.01
C ARG A 49 -25.56 26.80 -0.18
N VAL A 50 -25.79 26.95 1.13
CA VAL A 50 -25.97 25.81 2.03
C VAL A 50 -27.46 25.49 2.09
N CYS A 51 -27.83 24.24 1.87
CA CYS A 51 -29.20 23.76 2.08
C CYS A 51 -29.28 23.04 3.42
N SER A 52 -30.16 23.50 4.31
CA SER A 52 -30.47 22.85 5.59
C SER A 52 -31.99 22.76 5.73
N GLU A 53 -32.51 21.54 5.93
CA GLU A 53 -33.95 21.29 6.12
C GLU A 53 -34.85 21.89 5.01
N GLY A 54 -34.34 21.93 3.77
CA GLY A 54 -35.07 22.48 2.62
C GLY A 54 -34.99 24.01 2.48
N GLN A 55 -34.34 24.71 3.42
CA GLN A 55 -34.05 26.14 3.32
C GLN A 55 -32.64 26.37 2.79
N PHE A 56 -32.50 27.36 1.91
CA PHE A 56 -31.20 27.76 1.35
C PHE A 56 -30.67 29.01 2.05
N SER A 57 -29.37 29.03 2.33
CA SER A 57 -28.67 30.24 2.72
C SER A 57 -28.60 31.23 1.56
N ASP A 58 -28.18 32.45 1.87
CA ASP A 58 -27.71 33.39 0.87
C ASP A 58 -26.55 32.80 0.05
N SER A 59 -26.42 33.31 -1.18
CA SER A 59 -25.37 32.94 -2.10
C SER A 59 -24.04 33.56 -1.70
N PHE A 60 -22.98 32.78 -1.69
CA PHE A 60 -21.62 33.26 -1.48
C PHE A 60 -20.66 32.77 -2.58
N PRO A 61 -19.66 33.57 -2.97
CA PRO A 61 -18.71 33.20 -4.02
C PRO A 61 -17.73 32.13 -3.55
N ILE A 62 -17.38 31.20 -4.45
CA ILE A 62 -16.28 30.25 -4.26
C ILE A 62 -15.12 30.68 -5.16
N ASN A 63 -14.11 31.32 -4.55
CA ASN A 63 -12.95 31.87 -5.24
C ASN A 63 -11.74 30.92 -5.28
N ASN A 64 -11.67 29.96 -4.35
CA ASN A 64 -10.56 29.02 -4.21
C ASN A 64 -11.01 27.59 -4.44
N GLY A 65 -10.02 26.72 -4.59
CA GLY A 65 -10.22 25.29 -4.66
C GLY A 65 -10.69 24.79 -6.02
N VAL A 66 -10.58 23.48 -6.16
CA VAL A 66 -11.13 22.70 -7.26
C VAL A 66 -12.49 22.13 -6.84
N LYS A 67 -13.45 22.10 -7.77
CA LYS A 67 -14.83 21.73 -7.44
C LYS A 67 -14.94 20.25 -7.04
N GLN A 68 -15.23 19.98 -5.76
CA GLN A 68 -15.51 18.61 -5.31
C GLN A 68 -16.70 18.02 -6.08
N GLY A 69 -16.57 16.76 -6.52
CA GLY A 69 -17.54 16.10 -7.39
C GLY A 69 -17.36 16.39 -8.89
N CYS A 70 -16.48 17.31 -9.29
CA CYS A 70 -16.07 17.43 -10.68
C CYS A 70 -15.14 16.28 -11.07
N VAL A 71 -15.33 15.71 -12.27
CA VAL A 71 -14.51 14.61 -12.80
C VAL A 71 -13.02 15.00 -12.91
N VAL A 72 -12.73 16.27 -13.19
CA VAL A 72 -11.35 16.75 -13.42
C VAL A 72 -10.65 17.20 -12.13
N ALA A 73 -11.41 17.50 -11.06
CA ALA A 73 -10.84 18.04 -9.82
C ALA A 73 -9.75 17.17 -9.18
N PRO A 74 -9.87 15.82 -9.11
CA PRO A 74 -8.80 14.96 -8.59
C PRO A 74 -7.50 15.11 -9.37
N ILE A 75 -7.56 15.21 -10.70
CA ILE A 75 -6.39 15.35 -11.55
C ILE A 75 -5.73 16.70 -11.33
N LEU A 76 -6.52 17.77 -11.28
CA LEU A 76 -6.02 19.13 -11.02
C LEU A 76 -5.31 19.21 -9.67
N PHE A 77 -5.90 18.60 -8.64
CA PHE A 77 -5.29 18.53 -7.31
C PHE A 77 -3.97 17.76 -7.34
N ILE A 78 -3.91 16.59 -8.00
CA ILE A 78 -2.67 15.80 -8.10
C ILE A 78 -1.57 16.58 -8.81
N LEU A 79 -1.88 17.31 -9.89
CA LEU A 79 -0.90 18.13 -10.61
C LEU A 79 -0.38 19.28 -9.75
N PHE A 80 -1.29 19.95 -9.03
CA PHE A 80 -0.95 21.02 -8.09
C PHE A 80 -0.03 20.52 -6.97
N PHE A 81 -0.45 19.43 -6.33
CA PHE A 81 0.29 18.83 -5.23
C PHE A 81 1.63 18.25 -5.69
N GLY A 82 1.69 17.67 -6.89
CA GLY A 82 2.93 17.22 -7.52
C GLY A 82 3.92 18.36 -7.77
N ALA A 83 3.44 19.54 -8.17
CA ALA A 83 4.30 20.73 -8.32
C ALA A 83 4.84 21.22 -6.96
N MET A 84 4.00 21.22 -5.91
CA MET A 84 4.43 21.54 -4.55
C MET A 84 5.48 20.55 -4.03
N LEU A 85 5.27 19.25 -4.27
CA LEU A 85 6.21 18.21 -3.87
C LEU A 85 7.53 18.30 -4.63
N LYS A 86 7.49 18.67 -5.92
CA LYS A 86 8.71 18.98 -6.66
C LYS A 86 9.47 20.11 -5.98
N ASP A 87 8.81 21.23 -5.66
CA ASP A 87 9.40 22.36 -4.94
C ASP A 87 9.93 21.99 -3.53
N CYS A 88 9.29 21.04 -2.85
CA CYS A 88 9.71 20.53 -1.54
C CYS A 88 10.92 19.58 -1.61
N LEU A 89 10.98 18.71 -2.64
CA LEU A 89 11.91 17.57 -2.71
C LEU A 89 13.02 17.75 -3.74
N ASP A 90 13.02 18.86 -4.51
CA ASP A 90 14.07 19.12 -5.49
C ASP A 90 15.43 19.28 -4.80
N GLY A 91 16.46 18.69 -5.37
CA GLY A 91 17.82 18.68 -4.79
C GLY A 91 17.96 17.91 -3.47
N ASN A 92 16.90 17.28 -2.94
CA ASN A 92 16.94 16.55 -1.68
C ASN A 92 17.12 15.04 -1.90
N ASP A 93 18.19 14.49 -1.35
CA ASP A 93 18.56 13.08 -1.47
C ASP A 93 18.18 12.23 -0.24
N LYS A 94 17.41 12.83 0.68
CA LYS A 94 16.90 12.20 1.90
C LYS A 94 15.70 11.31 1.59
N GLY A 95 15.84 10.03 1.91
CA GLY A 95 14.83 9.01 1.71
C GLY A 95 15.44 7.62 1.81
N ILE A 96 14.72 6.61 1.33
CA ILE A 96 15.26 5.25 1.29
C ILE A 96 15.81 4.91 -0.08
N ARG A 97 17.10 4.56 -0.10
CA ARG A 97 17.75 4.00 -1.28
C ARG A 97 17.55 2.49 -1.36
N VAL A 98 17.06 2.06 -2.51
CA VAL A 98 16.79 0.66 -2.87
C VAL A 98 17.67 0.28 -4.05
N ASN A 99 18.52 -0.71 -3.86
CA ASN A 99 19.28 -1.34 -4.93
C ASN A 99 18.43 -2.44 -5.55
N PHE A 100 18.28 -2.43 -6.87
CA PHE A 100 17.43 -3.40 -7.55
C PHE A 100 18.02 -3.88 -8.88
N ARG A 101 17.58 -5.07 -9.25
CA ARG A 101 17.80 -5.68 -10.55
C ARG A 101 16.60 -6.55 -10.90
N THR A 102 15.90 -6.15 -11.95
CA THR A 102 14.72 -6.86 -12.49
C THR A 102 15.12 -8.05 -13.36
N ASN A 103 16.32 -8.03 -13.93
CA ASN A 103 16.88 -9.11 -14.74
C ASN A 103 17.35 -10.30 -13.89
N GLY A 104 16.71 -11.45 -14.06
CA GLY A 104 16.99 -12.70 -13.36
C GLY A 104 15.75 -13.25 -12.64
N GLY A 105 15.80 -14.52 -12.24
CA GLY A 105 14.65 -15.13 -11.57
C GLY A 105 14.27 -14.43 -10.26
N LEU A 106 12.97 -14.22 -10.03
CA LEU A 106 12.44 -13.51 -8.84
C LEU A 106 12.91 -14.14 -7.52
N PHE A 107 13.19 -15.45 -7.52
CA PHE A 107 13.64 -16.20 -6.35
C PHE A 107 15.16 -16.39 -6.28
N ASN A 108 15.90 -15.98 -7.32
CA ASN A 108 17.35 -15.99 -7.31
C ASN A 108 17.86 -14.73 -6.59
N LEU A 109 18.13 -14.86 -5.28
CA LEU A 109 18.69 -13.78 -4.45
C LEU A 109 20.15 -13.45 -4.80
N GLN A 110 20.88 -14.38 -5.44
CA GLN A 110 22.25 -14.12 -5.88
C GLN A 110 22.31 -13.08 -7.01
N ARG A 111 21.17 -12.72 -7.64
CA ARG A 111 21.11 -11.71 -8.69
C ARG A 111 21.63 -10.34 -8.27
N LEU A 112 21.52 -10.00 -6.98
CA LEU A 112 22.00 -8.73 -6.43
C LEU A 112 23.48 -8.78 -6.01
N ARG A 113 24.14 -9.94 -6.11
CA ARG A 113 25.59 -10.08 -5.88
C ARG A 113 26.42 -9.73 -7.11
N ALA A 114 25.80 -9.74 -8.30
CA ALA A 114 26.46 -9.33 -9.52
C ALA A 114 26.69 -7.81 -9.51
N LYS A 115 27.96 -7.38 -9.51
CA LYS A 115 28.34 -5.95 -9.50
C LYS A 115 27.84 -5.18 -10.73
N THR A 116 27.60 -5.87 -11.85
CA THR A 116 27.13 -5.28 -13.10
C THR A 116 25.59 -5.23 -13.14
N LYS A 117 25.03 -4.12 -13.65
CA LYS A 117 23.59 -3.91 -13.89
C LYS A 117 22.69 -3.77 -12.66
N ILE A 118 23.25 -3.43 -11.48
CA ILE A 118 22.44 -2.97 -10.33
C ILE A 118 22.06 -1.51 -10.57
N ARG A 119 20.77 -1.19 -10.39
CA ARG A 119 20.26 0.17 -10.39
C ARG A 119 19.90 0.60 -8.98
N GLU A 120 19.92 1.90 -8.73
CA GLU A 120 19.49 2.52 -7.48
C GLU A 120 18.18 3.28 -7.70
N GLN A 121 17.26 3.18 -6.75
CA GLN A 121 16.05 3.99 -6.68
C GLN A 121 15.96 4.64 -5.30
N LEU A 122 15.78 5.96 -5.27
CA LEU A 122 15.45 6.70 -4.05
C LEU A 122 13.92 6.76 -3.89
N VAL A 123 13.42 6.35 -2.73
CA VAL A 123 12.01 6.43 -2.34
C VAL A 123 11.89 7.45 -1.21
N ARG A 124 11.29 8.61 -1.48
CA ARG A 124 11.16 9.68 -0.48
C ARG A 124 9.73 9.76 0.05
N GLU A 125 8.79 9.72 -0.88
CA GLU A 125 7.37 9.93 -0.65
C GLU A 125 6.51 8.80 -1.19
N LEU A 126 5.34 8.62 -0.59
CA LEU A 126 4.26 7.81 -1.12
C LEU A 126 2.96 8.56 -1.01
N LEU A 127 2.31 8.75 -2.14
CA LEU A 127 1.21 9.68 -2.31
C LEU A 127 -0.03 8.92 -2.74
N PHE A 128 -1.16 9.19 -2.11
CA PHE A 128 -2.45 8.73 -2.59
C PHE A 128 -3.48 9.84 -2.38
N ALA A 129 -3.90 10.49 -3.47
CA ALA A 129 -4.71 11.70 -3.39
C ALA A 129 -4.06 12.73 -2.43
N ASP A 130 -4.73 13.06 -1.32
CA ASP A 130 -4.27 13.95 -0.26
C ASP A 130 -3.42 13.26 0.82
N ASP A 131 -3.45 11.92 0.93
CA ASP A 131 -2.62 11.17 1.86
C ASP A 131 -1.15 11.17 1.40
N CYS A 132 -0.27 11.79 2.18
CA CYS A 132 1.17 11.83 1.90
C CYS A 132 1.96 11.13 3.01
N GLY A 133 2.77 10.13 2.65
CA GLY A 133 3.72 9.50 3.55
C GLY A 133 5.16 9.85 3.15
N ILE A 134 5.99 10.31 4.08
CA ILE A 134 7.42 10.55 3.85
C ILE A 134 8.26 9.63 4.75
N PHE A 135 9.33 9.05 4.21
CA PHE A 135 10.06 7.95 4.87
C PHE A 135 11.58 8.15 4.91
N PRO A 136 12.10 8.91 5.89
CA PRO A 136 13.55 9.08 6.09
C PRO A 136 14.17 8.06 7.05
N HIS A 137 15.51 8.05 7.12
CA HIS A 137 16.29 7.16 7.96
C HIS A 137 16.79 7.78 9.28
N SER A 138 16.72 9.10 9.42
CA SER A 138 17.15 9.82 10.63
C SER A 138 16.08 10.80 11.10
N VAL A 139 16.17 11.23 12.36
CA VAL A 139 15.25 12.22 12.94
C VAL A 139 15.53 13.60 12.34
N GLU A 140 16.80 13.87 12.08
CA GLU A 140 17.32 15.09 11.49
C GLU A 140 16.82 15.25 10.04
N ASP A 141 16.86 14.16 9.27
CA ASP A 141 16.29 14.15 7.91
C ASP A 141 14.78 14.33 7.94
N LEU A 142 14.09 13.72 8.91
CA LEU A 142 12.65 13.88 9.08
C LEU A 142 12.27 15.34 9.39
N GLN A 143 12.97 15.97 10.34
CA GLN A 143 12.73 17.37 10.70
C GLN A 143 12.96 18.28 9.49
N SER A 144 14.10 18.11 8.80
CA SER A 144 14.45 18.90 7.62
C SER A 144 13.46 18.72 6.46
N LEU A 145 12.97 17.50 6.22
CA LEU A 145 11.94 17.24 5.21
C LEU A 145 10.61 17.87 5.61
N MET A 146 10.22 17.82 6.88
CA MET A 146 9.00 18.46 7.37
C MET A 146 9.07 19.98 7.30
N ASP A 147 10.22 20.59 7.59
CA ASP A 147 10.42 22.04 7.44
C ASP A 147 10.32 22.46 5.97
N SER A 148 10.92 21.68 5.07
CA SER A 148 10.83 21.89 3.63
C SER A 148 9.38 21.77 3.14
N PHE A 149 8.67 20.74 3.62
CA PHE A 149 7.26 20.50 3.29
C PHE A 149 6.36 21.62 3.81
N ALA A 150 6.59 22.11 5.03
CA ALA A 150 5.83 23.22 5.61
C ALA A 150 6.06 24.53 4.84
N ASN A 151 7.30 24.80 4.43
CA ASN A 151 7.62 25.96 3.61
C ASN A 151 7.00 25.88 2.21
N ALA A 152 7.09 24.73 1.55
CA ALA A 152 6.44 24.50 0.25
C ALA A 152 4.91 24.60 0.36
N SER A 153 4.31 24.01 1.39
CA SER A 153 2.87 24.11 1.64
C SER A 153 2.44 25.57 1.78
N ARG A 154 3.19 26.39 2.53
CA ARG A 154 2.91 27.83 2.68
C ARG A 154 3.01 28.59 1.35
N ARG A 155 3.98 28.27 0.48
CA ARG A 155 4.11 28.88 -0.85
C ARG A 155 2.96 28.53 -1.80
N PHE A 156 2.33 27.38 -1.58
CA PHE A 156 1.23 26.86 -2.39
C PHE A 156 -0.15 27.05 -1.72
N ASP A 157 -0.24 27.87 -0.68
CA ASP A 157 -1.47 28.13 0.10
C ASP A 157 -2.14 26.87 0.68
N LEU A 158 -1.36 25.82 0.92
CA LEU A 158 -1.80 24.58 1.56
C LEU A 158 -1.48 24.61 3.06
N THR A 159 -2.41 24.09 3.85
CA THR A 159 -2.28 24.05 5.31
C THR A 159 -2.16 22.62 5.82
N ILE A 160 -1.08 22.31 6.53
CA ILE A 160 -0.88 21.01 7.18
C ILE A 160 -1.82 20.89 8.39
N SER A 161 -2.55 19.79 8.47
CA SER A 161 -3.34 19.44 9.65
C SER A 161 -2.45 18.83 10.73
N ILE A 162 -1.92 19.66 11.62
CA ILE A 162 -1.01 19.22 12.70
C ILE A 162 -1.65 18.14 13.59
N LYS A 163 -2.96 18.24 13.86
CA LYS A 163 -3.69 17.28 14.72
C LYS A 163 -3.82 15.88 14.11
N LYS A 164 -3.87 15.79 12.78
CA LYS A 164 -4.03 14.52 12.05
C LYS A 164 -2.71 13.98 11.51
N THR A 165 -1.71 14.84 11.38
CA THR A 165 -0.37 14.46 10.95
C THR A 165 0.32 13.70 12.07
N GLU A 166 0.70 12.45 11.82
CA GLU A 166 1.30 11.59 12.83
C GLU A 166 2.67 11.06 12.39
N VAL A 167 3.58 10.92 13.36
CA VAL A 167 4.90 10.34 13.17
C VAL A 167 4.92 8.92 13.71
N LEU A 168 5.48 7.99 12.95
CA LEU A 168 5.69 6.61 13.34
C LEU A 168 7.18 6.26 13.22
N CYS A 169 7.72 5.63 14.27
CA CYS A 169 9.10 5.18 14.30
C CYS A 169 9.12 3.65 14.40
N GLN A 170 9.89 2.99 13.52
CA GLN A 170 10.18 1.57 13.61
C GLN A 170 11.64 1.36 13.98
N PRO A 171 11.93 0.96 15.22
CA PRO A 171 13.29 0.71 15.63
C PRO A 171 13.86 -0.56 14.98
N PRO A 172 15.19 -0.68 14.86
CA PRO A 172 15.82 -1.97 14.65
C PRO A 172 15.37 -2.96 15.75
N PRO A 173 15.16 -4.25 15.43
CA PRO A 173 14.78 -5.22 16.45
C PRO A 173 15.82 -5.35 17.54
N GLY A 174 15.35 -5.34 18.80
CA GLY A 174 16.19 -5.36 19.99
C GLY A 174 16.75 -3.99 20.39
N VAL A 175 16.46 -2.93 19.63
CA VAL A 175 16.88 -1.56 19.94
C VAL A 175 15.67 -0.79 20.44
N LEU A 176 15.83 -0.11 21.58
CA LEU A 176 14.90 0.90 22.04
C LEU A 176 15.37 2.24 21.49
N LEU A 177 14.46 2.98 20.84
CA LEU A 177 14.72 4.33 20.38
C LEU A 177 13.86 5.29 21.17
N ASP A 178 14.43 6.45 21.44
CA ASP A 178 13.66 7.57 21.97
C ASP A 178 12.60 8.00 20.97
N LYS A 179 11.48 8.50 21.50
CA LYS A 179 10.39 8.99 20.67
C LYS A 179 10.88 10.21 19.88
N PRO A 180 10.79 10.23 18.54
CA PRO A 180 11.18 11.39 17.76
C PRO A 180 10.34 12.59 18.16
N SER A 181 10.99 13.75 18.30
CA SER A 181 10.34 15.02 18.63
C SER A 181 10.41 15.94 17.43
N ILE A 182 9.45 15.79 16.52
CA ILE A 182 9.35 16.61 15.31
C ILE A 182 8.45 17.82 15.56
N ILE A 183 8.91 19.01 15.19
CA ILE A 183 8.20 20.27 15.39
C ILE A 183 7.85 20.84 14.02
N VAL A 184 6.60 21.22 13.81
CA VAL A 184 6.13 21.88 12.59
C VAL A 184 5.30 23.10 13.00
N ASN A 185 5.64 24.27 12.45
CA ASN A 185 4.99 25.54 12.82
C ASN A 185 4.93 25.79 14.34
N GLY A 186 6.01 25.45 15.05
CA GLY A 186 6.10 25.59 16.52
C GLY A 186 5.31 24.55 17.33
N GLN A 187 4.63 23.61 16.69
CA GLN A 187 3.86 22.56 17.37
C GLN A 187 4.50 21.19 17.18
N LYS A 188 4.55 20.41 18.26
CA LYS A 188 5.08 19.04 18.23
C LYS A 188 4.07 18.08 17.60
N LEU A 189 4.53 17.29 16.63
CA LEU A 189 3.71 16.25 16.01
C LEU A 189 3.48 15.08 16.97
N LYS A 190 2.32 14.42 16.84
CA LYS A 190 1.97 13.26 17.63
C LYS A 190 2.71 12.02 17.13
N THR A 191 3.47 11.37 18.02
CA THR A 191 4.11 10.08 17.73
C THR A 191 3.16 8.92 18.07
N THR A 192 2.88 8.04 17.12
CA THR A 192 1.97 6.89 17.31
C THR A 192 2.62 5.55 17.06
N LYS A 193 2.09 4.52 17.75
CA LYS A 193 2.55 3.13 17.60
C LYS A 193 1.93 2.44 16.40
N THR A 194 0.70 2.80 16.06
CA THR A 194 -0.03 2.21 14.94
C THR A 194 -0.70 3.31 14.14
N PHE A 195 -0.52 3.30 12.82
CA PHE A 195 -1.13 4.26 11.92
C PHE A 195 -1.94 3.54 10.82
N PRO A 196 -3.22 3.90 10.62
CA PRO A 196 -4.05 3.37 9.56
C PRO A 196 -3.82 4.11 8.23
N TYR A 197 -2.92 3.63 7.38
CA TYR A 197 -2.66 4.23 6.07
C TYR A 197 -3.39 3.48 4.94
N LEU A 198 -4.21 4.20 4.17
CA LEU A 198 -4.98 3.69 3.03
C LEU A 198 -5.81 2.42 3.31
N GLY A 199 -6.19 2.26 4.58
CA GLY A 199 -7.00 1.16 5.07
C GLY A 199 -6.20 0.02 5.72
N SER A 200 -4.88 -0.06 5.57
CA SER A 200 -3.99 -1.02 6.25
C SER A 200 -3.30 -0.38 7.45
N THR A 201 -2.91 -1.19 8.43
CA THR A 201 -2.36 -0.72 9.71
C THR A 201 -0.87 -0.96 9.75
N ILE A 202 -0.10 0.12 9.83
CA ILE A 202 1.35 0.08 10.00
C ILE A 202 1.64 0.19 11.49
N SER A 203 2.47 -0.68 12.03
CA SER A 203 2.88 -0.64 13.44
C SER A 203 4.37 -0.28 13.61
N ASP A 204 4.75 0.22 14.78
CA ASP A 204 6.13 0.52 15.19
C ASP A 204 7.00 -0.74 15.27
N ASP A 205 6.43 -1.88 15.69
CA ASP A 205 7.14 -3.16 15.81
C ASP A 205 7.24 -3.98 14.49
N ALA A 206 6.63 -3.44 13.42
CA ALA A 206 6.47 -4.07 12.11
C ALA A 206 5.88 -5.49 12.18
N GLN A 207 5.00 -5.76 13.15
CA GLN A 207 4.20 -6.98 13.24
C GLN A 207 2.88 -6.83 12.48
N LEU A 208 2.39 -7.95 11.95
CA LEU A 208 1.11 -8.01 11.26
C LEU A 208 -0.06 -8.20 12.24
N ASP A 209 0.20 -8.51 13.51
CA ASP A 209 -0.82 -8.90 14.49
C ASP A 209 -1.92 -7.83 14.65
N HIS A 210 -1.56 -6.54 14.77
CA HIS A 210 -2.52 -5.44 14.81
C HIS A 210 -3.40 -5.32 13.56
N GLU A 211 -2.84 -5.57 12.38
CA GLU A 211 -3.60 -5.55 11.12
C GLU A 211 -4.61 -6.70 11.08
N ILE A 212 -4.21 -7.92 11.46
CA ILE A 212 -5.11 -9.09 11.50
C ILE A 212 -6.27 -8.84 12.46
N GLU A 213 -5.98 -8.32 13.66
CA GLU A 213 -7.00 -8.04 14.67
C GLU A 213 -7.99 -6.97 14.21
N ARG A 214 -7.48 -5.90 13.59
CA ARG A 214 -8.33 -4.86 13.00
C ARG A 214 -9.23 -5.41 11.88
N ARG A 215 -8.71 -6.30 11.02
CA ARG A 215 -9.48 -6.93 9.94
C ARG A 215 -10.57 -7.85 10.47
N ILE A 216 -10.25 -8.66 11.49
CA ILE A 216 -11.24 -9.50 12.16
C ILE A 216 -12.31 -8.62 12.81
N ALA A 217 -11.95 -7.51 13.46
CA ALA A 217 -12.93 -6.59 14.06
C ALA A 217 -13.87 -5.97 13.01
N LYS A 218 -13.32 -5.47 11.89
CA LYS A 218 -14.12 -4.91 10.77
C LYS A 218 -15.03 -5.96 10.12
N ALA A 219 -14.51 -7.17 9.88
CA ALA A 219 -15.28 -8.28 9.33
C ALA A 219 -16.36 -8.74 10.31
N SER A 220 -16.07 -8.79 11.61
CA SER A 220 -17.03 -9.11 12.67
C SER A 220 -18.16 -8.09 12.73
N SER A 221 -17.84 -6.80 12.66
CA SER A 221 -18.84 -5.72 12.62
C SER A 221 -19.74 -5.85 11.38
N SER A 222 -19.14 -6.09 10.21
CA SER A 222 -19.88 -6.29 8.95
C SER A 222 -20.77 -7.53 8.99
N PHE A 223 -20.28 -8.62 9.56
CA PHE A 223 -21.06 -9.83 9.79
C PHE A 223 -22.22 -9.58 10.76
N GLY A 224 -21.97 -8.87 11.88
CA GLY A 224 -22.98 -8.56 12.89
C GLY A 224 -24.15 -7.72 12.34
N ARG A 225 -23.88 -6.74 11.48
CA ARG A 225 -24.92 -5.91 10.83
C ARG A 225 -25.91 -6.70 9.98
N LEU A 226 -25.50 -7.88 9.50
CA LEU A 226 -26.32 -8.76 8.65
C LEU A 226 -26.99 -9.88 9.44
N LYS A 227 -26.83 -9.93 10.77
CA LYS A 227 -27.28 -11.03 11.62
C LYS A 227 -28.78 -11.27 11.54
N ASP A 228 -29.59 -10.26 11.84
CA ASP A 228 -31.03 -10.45 11.95
C ASP A 228 -31.71 -10.46 10.58
N ARG A 229 -31.22 -9.65 9.63
CA ARG A 229 -31.82 -9.53 8.29
C ARG A 229 -31.45 -10.65 7.34
N VAL A 230 -30.24 -11.22 7.47
CA VAL A 230 -29.73 -12.20 6.49
C VAL A 230 -29.45 -13.55 7.14
N TRP A 231 -28.59 -13.60 8.17
CA TRP A 231 -28.13 -14.89 8.69
C TRP A 231 -29.27 -15.66 9.36
N LYS A 232 -30.13 -14.97 10.13
CA LYS A 232 -31.29 -15.57 10.81
C LYS A 232 -32.50 -15.81 9.92
N SER A 233 -32.70 -15.06 8.83
CA SER A 233 -33.88 -15.21 7.96
C SER A 233 -33.97 -16.62 7.36
N HIS A 234 -35.17 -17.21 7.37
CA HIS A 234 -35.45 -18.50 6.72
C HIS A 234 -35.78 -18.34 5.23
N ASP A 235 -36.19 -17.15 4.81
CA ASP A 235 -36.64 -16.84 3.44
C ASP A 235 -35.46 -16.71 2.47
N ILE A 236 -34.24 -16.52 2.99
CA ILE A 236 -33.03 -16.36 2.19
C ILE A 236 -32.33 -17.71 2.04
N LYS A 237 -32.16 -18.14 0.79
CA LYS A 237 -31.44 -19.36 0.43
C LYS A 237 -29.99 -19.33 0.94
N LEU A 238 -29.48 -20.49 1.39
CA LEU A 238 -28.12 -20.62 1.90
C LEU A 238 -27.07 -20.11 0.90
N GLU A 239 -27.24 -20.43 -0.39
CA GLU A 239 -26.35 -19.97 -1.45
C GLU A 239 -26.22 -18.44 -1.50
N THR A 240 -27.34 -17.72 -1.40
CA THR A 240 -27.36 -16.26 -1.32
C THR A 240 -26.66 -15.74 -0.06
N LYS A 241 -26.87 -16.40 1.10
CA LYS A 241 -26.16 -16.04 2.35
C LYS A 241 -24.66 -16.22 2.21
N ILE A 242 -24.22 -17.32 1.63
CA ILE A 242 -22.80 -17.59 1.37
C ILE A 242 -22.22 -16.59 0.36
N GLY A 243 -22.97 -16.26 -0.70
CA GLY A 243 -22.59 -15.22 -1.65
C GLY A 243 -22.33 -13.88 -0.97
N LEU A 244 -23.24 -13.44 -0.09
CA LEU A 244 -23.09 -12.21 0.68
C LEU A 244 -21.93 -12.28 1.68
N PHE A 245 -21.75 -13.42 2.34
CA PHE A 245 -20.62 -13.65 3.24
C PHE A 245 -19.27 -13.50 2.51
N LYS A 246 -19.14 -14.09 1.31
CA LYS A 246 -17.94 -13.95 0.47
C LYS A 246 -17.75 -12.50 0.02
N ALA A 247 -18.82 -11.86 -0.48
CA ALA A 247 -18.78 -10.53 -1.08
C ALA A 247 -18.51 -9.41 -0.08
N VAL A 248 -19.02 -9.50 1.15
CA VAL A 248 -18.94 -8.44 2.17
C VAL A 248 -17.96 -8.78 3.28
N VAL A 249 -18.07 -9.98 3.86
CA VAL A 249 -17.33 -10.31 5.09
C VAL A 249 -15.91 -10.79 4.76
N ILE A 250 -15.76 -11.73 3.82
CA ILE A 250 -14.44 -12.24 3.40
C ILE A 250 -13.64 -11.16 2.66
N SER A 251 -14.27 -10.33 1.83
CA SER A 251 -13.62 -9.19 1.19
C SER A 251 -13.07 -8.19 2.21
N THR A 252 -13.85 -7.87 3.25
CA THR A 252 -13.42 -7.00 4.36
C THR A 252 -12.30 -7.63 5.18
N LEU A 253 -12.40 -8.92 5.47
CA LEU A 253 -11.43 -9.69 6.26
C LEU A 253 -10.07 -9.75 5.56
N LEU A 254 -10.05 -9.97 4.24
CA LEU A 254 -8.83 -10.24 3.47
C LEU A 254 -8.34 -9.04 2.66
N TYR A 255 -8.87 -7.84 2.91
CA TYR A 255 -8.40 -6.63 2.24
C TYR A 255 -6.92 -6.39 2.58
N GLY A 256 -6.08 -6.27 1.54
CA GLY A 256 -4.63 -6.11 1.66
C GLY A 256 -3.87 -7.42 1.92
N GLY A 257 -4.55 -8.58 1.91
CA GLY A 257 -3.96 -9.90 2.16
C GLY A 257 -2.83 -10.30 1.19
N GLU A 258 -2.79 -9.69 0.02
CA GLU A 258 -1.78 -9.88 -1.02
C GLU A 258 -0.37 -9.46 -0.58
N THR A 259 -0.30 -8.52 0.38
CA THR A 259 0.95 -7.93 0.87
C THR A 259 1.41 -8.53 2.18
N TRP A 260 0.52 -9.27 2.86
CA TRP A 260 0.77 -9.82 4.17
C TRP A 260 1.85 -10.87 4.17
N THR A 261 2.69 -10.83 5.20
CA THR A 261 3.68 -11.87 5.46
C THR A 261 3.20 -12.70 6.64
N LEU A 262 2.48 -13.78 6.34
CA LEU A 262 1.71 -14.53 7.32
C LEU A 262 2.54 -15.61 8.00
N TYR A 263 2.26 -15.80 9.29
CA TYR A 263 2.65 -17.00 10.03
C TYR A 263 1.45 -17.94 10.18
N ALA A 264 1.71 -19.21 10.50
CA ALA A 264 0.66 -20.21 10.75
C ALA A 264 -0.36 -19.73 11.80
N ARG A 265 0.11 -19.02 12.85
CA ARG A 265 -0.76 -18.42 13.88
C ARG A 265 -1.76 -17.40 13.31
N HIS A 266 -1.36 -16.64 12.28
CA HIS A 266 -2.22 -15.63 11.65
C HIS A 266 -3.29 -16.29 10.79
N ILE A 267 -2.89 -17.29 9.99
CA ILE A 267 -3.83 -18.09 9.19
C ILE A 267 -4.86 -18.74 10.10
N LYS A 268 -4.42 -19.40 11.19
CA LYS A 268 -5.30 -20.03 12.18
C LYS A 268 -6.30 -19.03 12.78
N LYS A 269 -5.87 -17.82 13.16
CA LYS A 269 -6.79 -16.77 13.66
C LYS A 269 -7.87 -16.41 12.62
N LEU A 270 -7.50 -16.25 11.36
CA LEU A 270 -8.45 -15.92 10.27
C LEU A 270 -9.42 -17.08 9.96
N GLU A 271 -8.92 -18.31 9.97
CA GLU A 271 -9.73 -19.51 9.72
C GLU A 271 -10.72 -19.78 10.85
N VAL A 272 -10.33 -19.56 12.12
CA VAL A 272 -11.26 -19.63 13.25
C VAL A 272 -12.43 -18.65 13.06
N PHE A 273 -12.15 -17.43 12.60
CA PHE A 273 -13.20 -16.47 12.29
C PHE A 273 -14.12 -16.97 11.15
N GLN A 274 -13.54 -17.46 10.05
CA GLN A 274 -14.32 -18.01 8.93
C GLN A 274 -15.23 -19.16 9.39
N GLN A 275 -14.68 -20.13 10.14
CA GLN A 275 -15.40 -21.29 10.62
C GLN A 275 -16.54 -20.90 11.56
N ARG A 276 -16.30 -19.99 12.50
CA ARG A 276 -17.34 -19.47 13.40
C ARG A 276 -18.48 -18.82 12.63
N SER A 277 -18.16 -17.99 11.63
CA SER A 277 -19.15 -17.34 10.78
C SER A 277 -19.96 -18.32 9.93
N LEU A 278 -19.31 -19.29 9.28
CA LEU A 278 -19.98 -20.28 8.44
C LEU A 278 -20.90 -21.19 9.26
N ARG A 279 -20.43 -21.68 10.42
CA ARG A 279 -21.27 -22.47 11.34
C ARG A 279 -22.49 -21.67 11.80
N SER A 280 -22.33 -20.37 12.09
CA SER A 280 -23.45 -19.50 12.43
C SER A 280 -24.44 -19.28 11.29
N ILE A 281 -23.98 -19.19 10.03
CA ILE A 281 -24.87 -19.03 8.86
C ILE A 281 -25.67 -20.31 8.61
N MET A 282 -25.01 -21.46 8.72
CA MET A 282 -25.60 -22.78 8.44
C MET A 282 -26.30 -23.40 9.66
N ARG A 283 -26.23 -22.75 10.83
CA ARG A 283 -26.78 -23.22 12.11
C ARG A 283 -26.26 -24.61 12.51
N VAL A 284 -24.98 -24.88 12.23
CA VAL A 284 -24.33 -26.14 12.63
C VAL A 284 -24.19 -26.16 14.15
N ASN A 285 -24.81 -27.16 14.78
CA ASN A 285 -24.79 -27.31 16.22
C ASN A 285 -23.44 -27.90 16.69
N TRP A 286 -23.06 -27.64 17.95
CA TRP A 286 -21.79 -28.14 18.48
C TRP A 286 -21.80 -29.67 18.66
N GLU A 287 -22.98 -30.25 18.92
CA GLU A 287 -23.21 -31.70 19.10
C GLU A 287 -22.98 -32.50 17.82
N GLU A 288 -23.18 -31.88 16.66
CA GLU A 288 -22.99 -32.52 15.35
C GLU A 288 -21.52 -32.89 15.09
N LYS A 289 -20.56 -32.34 15.87
CA LYS A 289 -19.11 -32.57 15.75
C LYS A 289 -18.59 -32.44 14.31
N THR A 290 -19.26 -31.63 13.48
CA THR A 290 -18.94 -31.49 12.06
C THR A 290 -17.51 -30.99 11.87
N PRO A 291 -16.65 -31.66 11.09
CA PRO A 291 -15.29 -31.23 10.84
C PRO A 291 -15.23 -29.93 10.02
N HIS A 292 -14.12 -29.19 10.15
CA HIS A 292 -13.90 -27.92 9.44
C HIS A 292 -13.93 -28.05 7.91
N SER A 293 -13.45 -29.18 7.37
CA SER A 293 -13.48 -29.48 5.93
C SER A 293 -14.90 -29.58 5.41
N GLU A 294 -15.77 -30.30 6.12
CA GLU A 294 -17.17 -30.47 5.73
C GLU A 294 -17.96 -29.16 5.79
N VAL A 295 -17.70 -28.30 6.79
CA VAL A 295 -18.29 -26.95 6.85
C VAL A 295 -17.94 -26.14 5.61
N LEU A 296 -16.70 -26.22 5.14
CA LEU A 296 -16.25 -25.53 3.92
C LEU A 296 -16.87 -26.12 2.66
N GLU A 297 -16.99 -27.45 2.59
CA GLU A 297 -17.61 -28.17 1.48
C GLU A 297 -19.10 -27.84 1.34
N ARG A 298 -19.88 -27.92 2.43
CA ARG A 298 -21.30 -27.52 2.48
C ARG A 298 -21.47 -26.07 2.04
N ALA A 299 -20.57 -25.18 2.47
CA ALA A 299 -20.58 -23.77 2.09
C ALA A 299 -19.99 -23.49 0.69
N LYS A 300 -19.52 -24.51 -0.05
CA LYS A 300 -18.77 -24.35 -1.32
C LYS A 300 -17.70 -23.24 -1.21
N CYS A 301 -16.96 -23.23 -0.11
CA CYS A 301 -15.97 -22.22 0.24
C CYS A 301 -14.56 -22.82 0.28
N CYS A 302 -13.57 -22.07 -0.18
CA CYS A 302 -12.17 -22.42 0.06
C CYS A 302 -11.74 -21.97 1.47
N SER A 303 -10.70 -22.60 2.02
CA SER A 303 -10.02 -22.10 3.23
C SER A 303 -9.42 -20.72 3.00
N ILE A 304 -9.27 -19.94 4.08
CA ILE A 304 -8.61 -18.62 4.01
C ILE A 304 -7.19 -18.74 3.45
N GLU A 305 -6.44 -19.77 3.86
CA GLU A 305 -5.08 -19.98 3.35
C GLU A 305 -5.07 -20.10 1.82
N SER A 306 -5.96 -20.92 1.26
CA SER A 306 -6.07 -21.14 -0.19
C SER A 306 -6.40 -19.85 -0.93
N ILE A 307 -7.34 -19.06 -0.40
CA ILE A 307 -7.73 -17.76 -0.99
C ILE A 307 -6.54 -16.80 -0.98
N LEU A 308 -5.82 -16.70 0.14
CA LEU A 308 -4.67 -15.80 0.28
C LEU A 308 -3.51 -16.22 -0.63
N LYS A 309 -3.19 -17.51 -0.69
CA LYS A 309 -2.16 -18.04 -1.61
C LYS A 309 -2.50 -17.66 -3.06
N LYS A 310 -3.74 -17.90 -3.50
CA LYS A 310 -4.19 -17.54 -4.86
C LYS A 310 -4.04 -16.04 -5.13
N ARG A 311 -4.56 -15.18 -4.25
CA ARG A 311 -4.50 -13.72 -4.42
C ARG A 311 -3.06 -13.20 -4.45
N GLN A 312 -2.19 -13.71 -3.57
CA GLN A 312 -0.79 -13.33 -3.51
C GLN A 312 -0.03 -13.71 -4.80
N LEU A 313 -0.32 -14.87 -5.39
CA LEU A 313 0.29 -15.28 -6.64
C LEU A 313 -0.19 -14.46 -7.84
N GLN A 314 -1.50 -14.24 -7.94
CA GLN A 314 -2.07 -13.40 -8.99
C GLN A 314 -1.47 -11.99 -8.95
N TRP A 315 -1.41 -11.40 -7.76
CA TRP A 315 -0.80 -10.10 -7.53
C TRP A 315 0.71 -10.11 -7.86
N ALA A 316 1.45 -11.15 -7.46
CA ALA A 316 2.88 -11.24 -7.76
C ALA A 316 3.14 -11.34 -9.27
N GLY A 317 2.35 -12.16 -9.97
CA GLY A 317 2.40 -12.25 -11.42
C GLY A 317 2.10 -10.91 -12.10
N HIS A 318 1.13 -10.15 -11.58
CA HIS A 318 0.81 -8.82 -12.10
C HIS A 318 2.00 -7.85 -11.98
N ILE A 319 2.67 -7.81 -10.82
CA ILE A 319 3.84 -6.94 -10.62
C ILE A 319 5.01 -7.33 -11.53
N VAL A 320 5.25 -8.63 -11.70
CA VAL A 320 6.35 -9.12 -12.54
C VAL A 320 6.17 -8.67 -14.00
N ARG A 321 4.93 -8.52 -14.46
CA ARG A 321 4.60 -8.03 -15.81
C ARG A 321 4.59 -6.51 -15.93
N MET A 322 4.66 -5.75 -14.84
CA MET A 322 4.77 -4.29 -14.92
C MET A 322 6.10 -3.86 -15.55
N ASP A 323 6.17 -2.63 -16.00
CA ASP A 323 7.42 -1.99 -16.44
C ASP A 323 8.48 -2.01 -15.31
N ASP A 324 9.74 -2.16 -15.69
CA ASP A 324 10.90 -2.23 -14.78
C ASP A 324 11.15 -0.94 -13.99
N GLU A 325 10.64 0.20 -14.48
CA GLU A 325 10.72 1.50 -13.81
C GLU A 325 9.61 1.68 -12.75
N ARG A 326 8.61 0.78 -12.71
CA ARG A 326 7.50 0.88 -11.75
C ARG A 326 7.98 0.53 -10.35
N LEU A 327 7.78 1.47 -9.43
CA LEU A 327 8.18 1.32 -8.03
C LEU A 327 7.71 0.01 -7.34
N PRO A 328 6.50 -0.55 -7.55
CA PRO A 328 6.13 -1.86 -6.97
C PRO A 328 7.05 -3.00 -7.43
N LYS A 329 7.47 -2.99 -8.69
CA LYS A 329 8.38 -4.00 -9.26
C LYS A 329 9.79 -3.79 -8.73
N ILE A 330 10.26 -2.54 -8.70
CA ILE A 330 11.54 -2.17 -8.09
C ILE A 330 11.65 -2.72 -6.67
N LEU A 331 10.62 -2.54 -5.83
CA LEU A 331 10.62 -3.00 -4.43
C LEU A 331 10.50 -4.51 -4.29
N LEU A 332 9.75 -5.15 -5.20
CA LEU A 332 9.64 -6.60 -5.22
C LEU A 332 11.01 -7.25 -5.52
N TYR A 333 11.78 -6.63 -6.42
CA TYR A 333 13.07 -7.14 -6.85
C TYR A 333 14.27 -6.59 -6.07
N GLY A 334 14.10 -5.48 -5.37
CA GLY A 334 15.16 -4.72 -4.72
C GLY A 334 15.40 -5.05 -3.24
N GLU A 335 16.48 -4.48 -2.74
CA GLU A 335 16.96 -4.55 -1.36
C GLU A 335 17.42 -3.18 -0.90
N LEU A 336 17.36 -2.93 0.41
CA LEU A 336 17.82 -1.66 0.96
C LEU A 336 19.34 -1.57 0.80
N GLN A 337 19.81 -0.38 0.49
CA GLN A 337 21.26 -0.13 0.37
C GLN A 337 21.96 -0.25 1.74
N GLN A 338 21.27 0.06 2.84
CA GLN A 338 21.86 0.16 4.18
C GLN A 338 21.19 -0.74 5.24
N GLY A 339 21.97 -1.09 6.26
CA GLY A 339 21.63 -1.92 7.42
C GLY A 339 22.25 -3.33 7.36
N ASN A 340 22.19 -4.10 8.47
CA ASN A 340 22.45 -5.55 8.51
C ASN A 340 21.29 -6.41 9.10
N ARG A 341 21.19 -7.70 8.73
CA ARG A 341 20.34 -8.67 9.44
C ARG A 341 21.00 -9.12 10.74
N MET A 342 20.18 -9.40 11.75
CA MET A 342 20.65 -10.06 12.98
C MET A 342 21.08 -11.49 12.67
N VAL A 343 22.16 -11.93 13.31
CA VAL A 343 22.62 -13.32 13.32
C VAL A 343 21.60 -14.18 14.09
N GLY A 344 21.25 -15.37 13.59
CA GLY A 344 20.23 -16.26 14.19
C GLY A 344 19.12 -16.69 13.23
N ARG A 345 17.88 -16.94 13.71
CA ARG A 345 16.70 -17.25 12.87
C ARG A 345 15.99 -15.96 12.39
N PRO A 346 16.29 -15.41 11.20
CA PRO A 346 15.69 -14.17 10.75
C PRO A 346 14.18 -14.31 10.43
N ARG A 347 13.41 -13.27 10.74
CA ARG A 347 11.99 -13.18 10.38
C ARG A 347 11.76 -13.40 8.86
N LYS A 348 10.79 -14.26 8.49
CA LYS A 348 10.13 -14.52 7.16
C LYS A 348 10.14 -13.46 6.05
N ARG A 349 11.02 -13.33 5.03
CA ARG A 349 10.84 -12.31 3.94
C ARG A 349 9.52 -12.54 3.17
N THR A 350 8.86 -11.50 2.68
CA THR A 350 7.68 -11.65 1.81
C THR A 350 8.02 -12.45 0.55
N SER A 351 9.20 -12.25 -0.05
CA SER A 351 9.68 -13.08 -1.15
C SER A 351 9.97 -14.54 -0.75
N HIS A 352 10.52 -14.80 0.45
CA HIS A 352 10.71 -16.18 0.94
C HIS A 352 9.40 -16.88 1.30
N TYR A 353 8.45 -16.15 1.90
CA TYR A 353 7.11 -16.66 2.15
C TYR A 353 6.43 -17.01 0.81
N ARG A 354 6.53 -16.13 -0.19
CA ARG A 354 6.03 -16.41 -1.55
C ARG A 354 6.77 -17.56 -2.24
N GLN A 355 8.08 -17.67 -2.07
CA GLN A 355 8.87 -18.79 -2.58
C GLN A 355 8.39 -20.10 -1.97
N GLN A 356 8.18 -20.16 -0.65
CA GLN A 356 7.60 -21.31 0.04
C GLN A 356 6.16 -21.60 -0.43
N THR A 357 5.35 -20.56 -0.65
CA THR A 357 4.00 -20.71 -1.21
C THR A 357 4.02 -21.29 -2.62
N ILE A 358 4.97 -20.91 -3.47
CA ILE A 358 5.10 -21.41 -4.85
C ILE A 358 5.66 -22.83 -4.85
N GLN A 359 6.68 -23.11 -4.03
CA GLN A 359 7.31 -24.42 -3.89
C GLN A 359 6.38 -25.47 -3.27
N SER A 360 5.40 -25.06 -2.47
CA SER A 360 4.40 -25.95 -1.87
C SER A 360 3.14 -26.16 -2.72
N MET A 361 3.10 -25.61 -3.95
CA MET A 361 1.96 -25.83 -4.85
C MET A 361 2.13 -27.08 -5.71
N PRO A 362 1.10 -27.95 -5.80
CA PRO A 362 1.11 -29.05 -6.77
C PRO A 362 1.07 -28.51 -8.20
N SER A 363 1.86 -29.12 -9.09
CA SER A 363 2.07 -28.70 -10.48
C SER A 363 0.78 -28.55 -11.30
N SER A 364 -0.27 -29.28 -10.93
CA SER A 364 -1.60 -29.24 -11.55
C SER A 364 -2.37 -27.93 -11.30
N LEU A 365 -2.11 -27.22 -10.19
CA LEU A 365 -2.70 -25.90 -9.94
C LEU A 365 -2.01 -24.82 -10.78
N ALA A 366 -0.70 -24.91 -11.01
CA ALA A 366 0.08 -23.86 -11.67
C ALA A 366 -0.33 -23.62 -13.14
N ALA A 367 -0.77 -24.66 -13.84
CA ALA A 367 -1.24 -24.59 -15.23
C ALA A 367 -2.59 -23.87 -15.41
N ASN A 368 -3.47 -23.89 -14.40
CA ASN A 368 -4.82 -23.31 -14.48
C ASN A 368 -4.87 -21.79 -14.24
N TYR A 369 -3.74 -21.13 -13.95
CA TYR A 369 -3.73 -19.74 -13.48
C TYR A 369 -3.00 -18.74 -14.37
N SER A 370 -2.69 -19.09 -15.64
CA SER A 370 -1.99 -18.19 -16.58
C SER A 370 -0.70 -17.58 -15.99
N ILE A 371 -0.05 -18.35 -15.11
CA ILE A 371 1.27 -18.02 -14.58
C ILE A 371 2.23 -18.36 -15.71
N SER A 372 3.07 -17.40 -16.14
CA SER A 372 3.98 -17.60 -17.26
C SER A 372 4.78 -18.91 -17.07
N PRO A 373 4.93 -19.76 -18.10
CA PRO A 373 5.75 -20.97 -18.01
C PRO A 373 7.15 -20.67 -17.45
N THR A 374 7.71 -19.50 -17.75
CA THR A 374 8.97 -18.98 -17.22
C THR A 374 9.01 -18.82 -15.70
N PHE A 375 7.89 -18.52 -15.06
CA PHE A 375 7.78 -18.35 -13.61
C PHE A 375 7.73 -19.70 -12.87
N ILE A 376 7.15 -20.72 -13.52
CA ILE A 376 7.07 -22.10 -13.03
C ILE A 376 8.42 -22.80 -13.23
N THR A 377 9.05 -22.68 -14.41
CA THR A 377 10.40 -23.23 -14.66
C THR A 377 11.47 -22.63 -13.75
N GLN A 378 11.34 -21.35 -13.36
CA GLN A 378 12.23 -20.73 -12.37
C GLN A 378 12.07 -21.28 -10.94
N GLY A 379 10.92 -21.86 -10.60
CA GLY A 379 10.68 -22.52 -9.32
C GLY A 379 11.18 -23.97 -9.29
N VAL A 380 11.04 -24.69 -10.41
CA VAL A 380 11.40 -26.12 -10.54
C VAL A 380 12.90 -26.33 -10.78
N ALA A 381 13.60 -25.41 -11.46
CA ALA A 381 15.04 -25.53 -11.73
C ALA A 381 15.96 -25.46 -10.48
N MET A 382 15.41 -25.18 -9.28
CA MET A 382 16.18 -25.23 -8.03
C MET A 382 16.36 -26.66 -7.48
N ASP A 383 15.48 -27.61 -7.80
CA ASP A 383 15.59 -29.00 -7.29
C ASP A 383 16.80 -29.73 -7.87
N SER A 384 17.18 -29.46 -9.13
CA SER A 384 18.34 -30.10 -9.75
C SER A 384 19.69 -29.52 -9.31
N MET A 385 19.73 -28.28 -8.79
CA MET A 385 20.96 -27.65 -8.29
C MET A 385 21.17 -27.86 -6.78
N HIS A 386 20.10 -28.00 -5.99
CA HIS A 386 20.22 -28.21 -4.53
C HIS A 386 20.78 -29.59 -4.16
N ALA A 387 20.65 -30.60 -5.02
CA ALA A 387 21.14 -31.95 -4.75
C ALA A 387 22.67 -32.13 -4.91
N ARG A 388 23.42 -31.15 -5.45
CA ARG A 388 24.87 -31.32 -5.75
C ARG A 388 25.85 -30.40 -5.02
N ALA A 389 25.40 -29.43 -4.21
CA ALA A 389 26.28 -28.37 -3.68
C ALA A 389 26.32 -28.26 -2.15
N LEU A 390 26.21 -29.38 -1.44
CA LEU A 390 26.16 -29.40 0.04
C LEU A 390 27.50 -29.43 0.80
N PRO A 391 28.71 -29.66 0.23
CA PRO A 391 29.95 -29.60 1.03
C PRO A 391 30.87 -28.37 0.90
N GLU A 392 30.67 -27.38 0.01
CA GLU A 392 31.71 -26.34 -0.23
C GLU A 392 31.40 -24.90 0.22
N LEU A 393 30.22 -24.63 0.79
CA LEU A 393 29.79 -23.26 1.12
C LEU A 393 30.26 -22.75 2.50
N HIS A 394 31.08 -23.50 3.25
CA HIS A 394 31.53 -23.12 4.59
C HIS A 394 32.78 -22.20 4.62
N ALA A 395 33.41 -21.90 3.47
CA ALA A 395 34.75 -21.29 3.45
C ALA A 395 34.84 -19.82 3.00
N ARG A 396 33.76 -19.15 2.60
CA ARG A 396 33.85 -17.75 2.12
C ARG A 396 32.74 -16.89 2.71
N GLY A 397 32.97 -16.44 3.94
CA GLY A 397 32.13 -15.51 4.65
C GLY A 397 32.00 -14.18 3.91
N ILE A 398 30.94 -14.01 3.12
CA ILE A 398 30.29 -12.73 2.79
C ILE A 398 28.80 -13.03 2.54
N HIS A 399 27.91 -12.56 3.42
CA HIS A 399 26.44 -12.71 3.28
C HIS A 399 25.74 -11.34 3.31
N SER A 400 25.49 -10.75 2.13
CA SER A 400 24.74 -9.49 1.95
C SER A 400 23.22 -9.71 2.02
N THR A 401 22.54 -8.94 2.89
CA THR A 401 21.21 -9.31 3.43
C THR A 401 20.42 -8.12 4.05
N ILE A 402 19.14 -7.83 3.64
CA ILE A 402 18.05 -7.13 4.44
C ILE A 402 16.69 -7.02 3.68
N ARG A 403 15.48 -7.37 4.18
CA ARG A 403 14.50 -6.93 5.25
C ARG A 403 13.56 -5.77 4.77
N LYS A 404 12.34 -5.58 5.27
CA LYS A 404 11.02 -6.25 5.15
C LYS A 404 9.88 -5.27 5.57
N PRO A 405 10.06 -4.36 6.54
CA PRO A 405 9.06 -3.35 6.89
C PRO A 405 8.88 -2.33 5.77
N LEU A 406 9.97 -1.95 5.11
CA LEU A 406 9.97 -0.99 4.03
C LEU A 406 9.39 -1.54 2.72
N ILE A 407 9.75 -2.77 2.35
CA ILE A 407 9.09 -3.45 1.23
C ILE A 407 7.62 -3.66 1.60
N TRP A 408 7.25 -4.04 2.81
CA TRP A 408 5.84 -4.14 3.18
C TRP A 408 5.11 -2.79 3.13
N LEU A 409 5.69 -1.71 3.63
CA LEU A 409 5.14 -0.36 3.64
C LEU A 409 5.04 0.18 2.22
N ILE A 410 6.14 0.24 1.49
CA ILE A 410 6.18 0.77 0.13
C ILE A 410 5.41 -0.15 -0.84
N THR A 411 5.44 -1.47 -0.66
CA THR A 411 4.59 -2.36 -1.48
C THR A 411 3.12 -2.23 -1.08
N THR A 412 2.75 -2.14 0.20
CA THR A 412 1.34 -1.96 0.62
C THR A 412 0.77 -0.63 0.17
N VAL A 413 1.51 0.46 0.33
CA VAL A 413 1.10 1.79 -0.15
C VAL A 413 1.02 1.84 -1.68
N ASN A 414 2.02 1.31 -2.38
CA ASN A 414 2.04 1.32 -3.86
C ASN A 414 1.07 0.29 -4.49
N ASN A 415 0.67 -0.72 -3.72
CA ASN A 415 -0.42 -1.64 -4.06
C ASN A 415 -1.79 -1.05 -3.85
N MET A 416 -1.97 -0.15 -2.87
CA MET A 416 -3.22 0.58 -2.71
C MET A 416 -3.43 1.56 -3.84
N LEU A 417 -2.34 2.15 -4.36
CA LEU A 417 -2.34 2.92 -5.59
C LEU A 417 -2.72 2.07 -6.82
N THR A 418 -2.17 0.86 -6.98
CA THR A 418 -2.47 -0.01 -8.14
C THR A 418 -3.81 -0.77 -8.05
N SER A 419 -4.27 -1.13 -6.85
CA SER A 419 -5.59 -1.74 -6.61
C SER A 419 -6.75 -0.76 -6.80
N LYS A 420 -6.58 0.52 -6.41
CA LYS A 420 -7.54 1.57 -6.76
C LYS A 420 -7.41 2.00 -8.23
N ALA A 421 -6.21 1.95 -8.81
CA ALA A 421 -6.01 2.22 -10.22
C ALA A 421 -6.69 1.18 -11.11
N SER A 422 -6.81 -0.10 -10.74
CA SER A 422 -7.50 -1.09 -11.61
C SER A 422 -9.01 -0.82 -11.77
N LEU A 423 -9.63 -0.06 -10.87
CA LEU A 423 -11.00 0.45 -11.02
C LEU A 423 -11.09 1.74 -11.86
N LEU A 424 -9.98 2.45 -12.06
CA LEU A 424 -9.89 3.68 -12.87
C LEU A 424 -9.16 3.47 -14.23
N GLN A 425 -8.38 2.39 -14.37
CA GLN A 425 -7.54 2.07 -15.53
C GLN A 425 -8.29 1.44 -16.69
N GLN A 426 -9.62 1.31 -16.62
CA GLN A 426 -10.38 1.04 -17.84
C GLN A 426 -10.30 2.20 -18.85
N ASN A 427 -9.75 3.38 -18.52
CA ASN A 427 -9.84 4.52 -19.44
C ASN A 427 -8.63 5.44 -19.64
N ILE A 428 -7.41 5.20 -19.13
CA ILE A 428 -6.30 6.14 -19.43
C ILE A 428 -4.93 5.45 -19.48
N THR A 429 -4.36 5.32 -20.69
CA THR A 429 -2.93 5.08 -20.96
C THR A 429 -2.20 6.41 -21.15
N TRP A 430 -1.11 6.65 -20.43
CA TRP A 430 -0.13 7.67 -20.80
C TRP A 430 1.23 7.02 -21.03
N THR A 431 1.70 7.16 -22.26
CA THR A 431 3.05 6.85 -22.73
C THR A 431 4.07 7.87 -22.21
N ASN A 432 5.21 7.36 -21.76
CA ASN A 432 6.53 7.99 -21.61
C ASN A 432 6.65 9.50 -21.91
N CYS A 433 6.80 10.31 -20.86
CA CYS A 433 7.46 11.62 -20.96
C CYS A 433 8.50 11.76 -19.85
N LYS A 434 9.78 11.61 -20.21
CA LYS A 434 10.91 12.14 -19.44
C LYS A 434 10.91 13.66 -19.63
N LEU A 435 10.68 14.42 -18.56
CA LEU A 435 10.81 15.88 -18.57
C LEU A 435 11.90 16.27 -17.56
N SER A 436 13.10 16.52 -18.07
CA SER A 436 14.11 17.31 -17.40
C SER A 436 13.72 18.78 -17.53
N LEU A 437 13.44 19.45 -16.41
CA LEU A 437 13.16 20.89 -16.36
C LEU A 437 13.92 21.50 -15.20
N THR A 438 14.96 22.27 -15.54
CA THR A 438 15.65 23.25 -14.70
C THR A 438 14.69 24.41 -14.44
N LEU A 439 14.35 24.64 -13.16
CA LEU A 439 13.57 25.80 -12.72
C LEU A 439 14.55 26.85 -12.19
N ASN A 440 14.69 27.97 -12.91
CA ASN A 440 15.13 29.22 -12.29
C ASN A 440 13.86 29.96 -11.86
N LEU A 441 13.70 30.14 -10.55
CA LEU A 441 12.67 30.98 -9.94
C LEU A 441 13.06 32.45 -10.02
#